data_AF-A0A924YW85-F1
#
_entry.id   AF-A0A924YW85-F1
#
_cell.length_a   1.000
_cell.length_b   1.000
_cell.length_c   1.000
_cell.angle_alpha   90.00
_cell.angle_beta   90.00
_cell.angle_gamma   90.00
#
_symmetry.space_group_name_H-M   'P 1'
#
loop_
_entity.id
_entity.type
_entity.pdbx_description
1 polymer ?
#
loop_
_entity_poly.entity_id
_entity_poly.type
_entity_poly.pdbx_seq_one_letter_code
_entity_poly.pdbx_strand_id
1 'polypeptide(L)'
;MKNWRTLQPYLLVAPQTIVLLLFLVIPILTIVAVSFWEFNGYSMTPGFTLSNYQAIFASKVYLTTYLNTFKFVGLVWFFTILIAYPVAYFLAFHVKTLRWQVILFLVCTIPFLTSNIIRMISWIPFLGREGVINKSLMALHFTDKPVEMFLFSDFAVVLAMVHLYALFMIGPIFNS
;
A
#
# COMPACT_ATOMS: atom_id res chain seq x y z
N MET A 1 -45.96 6.88 18.92
CA MET A 1 -44.64 7.36 19.41
C MET A 1 -43.50 6.33 19.32
N LYS A 2 -43.76 5.01 19.22
CA LYS A 2 -42.72 3.96 19.18
C LYS A 2 -41.87 3.96 17.88
N ASN A 3 -42.45 4.39 16.75
CA ASN A 3 -41.81 4.33 15.42
C ASN A 3 -40.80 5.47 15.15
N TRP A 4 -40.87 6.59 15.86
CA TRP A 4 -39.95 7.71 15.64
C TRP A 4 -38.55 7.39 16.16
N ARG A 5 -38.46 6.71 17.33
CA ARG A 5 -37.19 6.26 17.90
C ARG A 5 -36.49 5.20 17.06
N THR A 6 -37.22 4.41 16.27
CA THR A 6 -36.64 3.43 15.34
C THR A 6 -36.22 4.05 14.02
N LEU A 7 -36.85 5.14 13.56
CA LEU A 7 -36.53 5.82 12.29
C LEU A 7 -35.45 6.91 12.43
N GLN A 8 -35.32 7.52 13.62
CA GLN A 8 -34.26 8.48 13.96
C GLN A 8 -32.84 8.02 13.57
N PRO A 9 -32.37 6.80 13.94
CA PRO A 9 -31.02 6.36 13.56
C PRO A 9 -30.84 6.25 12.04
N TYR A 10 -31.86 5.78 11.30
CA TYR A 10 -31.77 5.69 9.83
C TYR A 10 -31.73 7.07 9.16
N LEU A 11 -32.51 8.02 9.65
CA LEU A 11 -32.50 9.41 9.15
C LEU A 11 -31.17 10.12 9.42
N LEU A 12 -30.50 9.83 10.54
CA LEU A 12 -29.18 10.39 10.87
C LEU A 12 -28.07 9.82 9.98
N VAL A 13 -28.18 8.55 9.58
CA VAL A 13 -27.20 7.89 8.71
C VAL A 13 -27.49 8.14 7.22
N ALA A 14 -28.74 8.45 6.86
CA ALA A 14 -29.18 8.61 5.47
C ALA A 14 -28.32 9.58 4.63
N PRO A 15 -27.92 10.78 5.10
CA PRO A 15 -27.09 11.69 4.30
C PRO A 15 -25.74 11.06 3.91
N GLN A 16 -25.09 10.39 4.87
CA GLN A 16 -23.82 9.70 4.62
C GLN A 16 -24.00 8.52 3.68
N THR A 17 -25.05 7.72 3.86
CA THR A 17 -25.35 6.59 2.98
C THR A 17 -25.61 7.05 1.54
N ILE A 18 -26.38 8.12 1.34
CA ILE A 18 -26.66 8.68 0.02
C ILE A 18 -25.35 9.12 -0.66
N VAL A 19 -24.47 9.82 0.06
CA VAL A 19 -23.17 10.24 -0.49
C VAL A 19 -22.32 9.03 -0.88
N LEU A 20 -22.19 8.01 -0.03
CA LEU A 20 -21.45 6.80 -0.36
C LEU A 20 -22.07 6.04 -1.55
N LEU A 21 -23.39 5.94 -1.62
CA LEU A 21 -24.06 5.31 -2.75
C LEU A 21 -23.76 6.05 -4.06
N LEU A 22 -23.92 7.38 -4.07
CA LEU A 22 -23.75 8.18 -5.27
C LEU A 22 -22.29 8.27 -5.75
N PHE A 23 -21.33 8.42 -4.83
CA PHE A 23 -19.95 8.71 -5.18
C PHE A 23 -18.98 7.52 -5.07
N LEU A 24 -19.39 6.42 -4.44
CA LEU A 24 -18.58 5.20 -4.34
C LEU A 24 -19.27 4.05 -5.09
N VAL A 25 -20.50 3.73 -4.74
CA VAL A 25 -21.17 2.52 -5.26
C VAL A 25 -21.54 2.67 -6.72
N ILE A 26 -22.13 3.78 -7.14
CA ILE A 26 -22.50 4.00 -8.55
C ILE A 26 -21.26 3.93 -9.46
N PRO A 27 -20.14 4.63 -9.20
CA PRO A 27 -18.95 4.50 -10.03
C PRO A 27 -18.41 3.07 -10.11
N ILE A 28 -18.39 2.33 -9.00
CA ILE A 28 -17.97 0.92 -9.01
C ILE A 28 -18.88 0.09 -9.91
N LEU A 29 -20.21 0.27 -9.80
CA LEU A 29 -21.16 -0.43 -10.68
C LEU A 29 -20.97 -0.06 -12.14
N THR A 30 -20.65 1.19 -12.47
CA THR A 30 -20.34 1.58 -13.85
C THR A 30 -19.07 0.92 -14.37
N ILE A 31 -18.02 0.82 -13.56
CA ILE A 31 -16.78 0.09 -13.93
C ILE A 31 -17.08 -1.38 -14.19
N VAL A 32 -17.89 -2.01 -13.34
CA VAL A 32 -18.33 -3.40 -13.52
C VAL A 32 -19.19 -3.56 -14.77
N ALA A 33 -20.10 -2.62 -15.07
CA ALA A 33 -20.88 -2.67 -16.29
C ALA A 33 -20.00 -2.54 -17.54
N VAL A 34 -19.05 -1.60 -17.53
CA VAL A 34 -18.11 -1.36 -18.63
C VAL A 34 -17.11 -2.52 -18.80
N SER A 35 -16.77 -3.26 -17.75
CA SER A 35 -15.87 -4.42 -17.88
C SER A 35 -16.46 -5.57 -18.72
N PHE A 36 -17.79 -5.61 -18.87
CA PHE A 36 -18.48 -6.53 -19.79
C PHE A 36 -18.62 -5.98 -21.22
N TRP A 37 -18.32 -4.70 -21.46
CA TRP A 37 -18.42 -4.11 -22.79
C TRP A 37 -17.32 -4.61 -23.71
N GLU A 38 -17.61 -4.69 -25.01
CA GLU A 38 -16.63 -5.17 -25.98
C GLU A 38 -15.60 -4.09 -26.27
N PHE A 39 -14.32 -4.46 -26.17
CA PHE A 39 -13.20 -3.58 -26.43
C PHE A 39 -12.43 -4.05 -27.67
N ASN A 40 -12.59 -3.32 -28.77
CA ASN A 40 -11.96 -3.63 -30.06
C ASN A 40 -10.68 -2.80 -30.32
N GLY A 41 -10.00 -2.34 -29.26
CA GLY A 41 -8.75 -1.57 -29.33
C GLY A 41 -8.92 -0.07 -29.61
N TYR A 42 -10.00 0.33 -30.29
CA TYR A 42 -10.27 1.73 -30.69
C TYR A 42 -11.57 2.30 -30.12
N SER A 43 -12.55 1.44 -29.82
CA SER A 43 -13.83 1.84 -29.25
C SER A 43 -14.32 0.84 -28.21
N MET A 44 -15.04 1.35 -27.22
CA MET A 44 -15.82 0.55 -26.29
C MET A 44 -17.27 0.57 -26.76
N THR A 45 -17.76 -0.56 -27.23
CA THR A 45 -19.14 -0.72 -27.68
C THR A 45 -19.96 -1.42 -26.59
N PRO A 46 -21.13 -0.88 -26.21
CA PRO A 46 -22.01 -1.56 -25.26
C PRO A 46 -22.40 -2.95 -25.76
N GLY A 47 -22.05 -3.96 -24.97
CA GLY A 47 -22.31 -5.37 -25.25
C GLY A 47 -22.08 -6.17 -23.98
N PHE A 48 -22.57 -7.40 -23.92
CA PHE A 48 -22.25 -8.32 -22.83
C PHE A 48 -21.29 -9.38 -23.37
N THR A 49 -20.01 -9.26 -23.02
CA THR A 49 -18.97 -10.21 -23.40
C THR A 49 -18.09 -10.58 -22.21
N LEU A 50 -17.62 -11.83 -22.19
CA LEU A 50 -16.60 -12.31 -21.26
C LEU A 50 -15.19 -12.32 -21.86
N SER A 51 -15.02 -11.82 -23.10
CA SER A 51 -13.73 -11.82 -23.80
C SER A 51 -12.64 -11.07 -23.02
N ASN A 52 -12.98 -9.94 -22.39
CA ASN A 52 -12.05 -9.17 -21.54
C ASN A 52 -11.51 -10.01 -20.38
N TYR A 53 -12.34 -10.83 -19.75
CA TYR A 53 -11.93 -11.69 -18.65
C TYR A 53 -11.10 -12.88 -19.13
N GLN A 54 -11.42 -13.45 -20.29
CA GLN A 54 -10.59 -14.50 -20.89
C GLN A 54 -9.21 -13.97 -21.27
N ALA A 55 -9.12 -12.73 -21.75
CA ALA A 55 -7.86 -12.08 -22.11
C ALA A 55 -6.88 -12.00 -20.94
N ILE A 56 -7.37 -11.82 -19.70
CA ILE A 56 -6.56 -11.80 -18.47
C ILE A 56 -5.73 -13.09 -18.35
N PHE A 57 -6.34 -14.24 -18.64
CA PHE A 57 -5.69 -15.55 -18.51
C PHE A 57 -4.94 -15.97 -19.79
N ALA A 58 -5.39 -15.49 -20.95
CA ALA A 58 -4.76 -15.81 -22.23
C ALA A 58 -3.46 -15.00 -22.47
N SER A 59 -3.37 -13.79 -21.94
CA SER A 59 -2.20 -12.92 -22.12
C SER A 59 -1.11 -13.22 -21.09
N LYS A 60 0.07 -13.61 -21.59
CA LYS A 60 1.27 -13.76 -20.75
C LYS A 60 1.60 -12.49 -19.98
N VAL A 61 1.43 -11.31 -20.59
CA VAL A 61 1.74 -10.02 -19.95
C VAL A 61 0.87 -9.82 -18.72
N TYR A 62 -0.45 -9.97 -18.85
CA TYR A 62 -1.36 -9.82 -17.70
C TYR A 62 -1.00 -10.81 -16.60
N LEU A 63 -0.85 -12.09 -16.92
CA LEU A 63 -0.51 -13.11 -15.93
C LEU A 63 0.80 -12.78 -15.21
N THR A 64 1.85 -12.38 -15.94
CA THR A 64 3.13 -11.99 -15.32
C THR A 64 2.99 -10.77 -14.42
N THR A 65 2.20 -9.76 -14.81
CA THR A 65 1.94 -8.59 -13.97
C THR A 65 1.22 -8.97 -12.69
N TYR A 66 0.16 -9.80 -12.77
CA TYR A 66 -0.56 -10.28 -11.58
C TYR A 66 0.35 -11.10 -10.65
N LEU A 67 1.14 -12.03 -11.20
CA LEU A 67 2.08 -12.83 -10.42
C LEU A 67 3.14 -11.96 -9.74
N ASN A 68 3.65 -10.95 -10.44
CA ASN A 68 4.58 -9.98 -9.85
C ASN A 68 3.92 -9.21 -8.71
N THR A 69 2.66 -8.78 -8.85
CA THR A 69 1.92 -8.15 -7.75
C THR A 69 1.81 -9.09 -6.54
N PHE A 70 1.44 -10.35 -6.73
CA PHE A 70 1.38 -11.33 -5.63
C PHE A 70 2.75 -11.57 -4.99
N LYS A 71 3.82 -11.65 -5.79
CA LYS A 71 5.21 -11.71 -5.30
C LYS A 71 5.52 -10.51 -4.41
N PHE A 72 5.22 -9.29 -4.85
CA PHE A 72 5.46 -8.08 -4.06
C PHE A 72 4.60 -8.04 -2.79
N VAL A 73 3.33 -8.42 -2.85
CA VAL A 73 2.47 -8.51 -1.66
C VAL A 73 3.09 -9.46 -0.63
N GLY A 74 3.50 -10.66 -1.04
CA GLY A 74 4.13 -11.63 -0.15
C GLY A 74 5.43 -11.11 0.47
N LEU A 75 6.32 -10.55 -0.34
CA LEU A 75 7.61 -10.01 0.14
C LEU A 75 7.41 -8.83 1.09
N VAL A 76 6.59 -7.84 0.69
CA VAL A 76 6.33 -6.65 1.51
C VAL A 76 5.67 -7.06 2.81
N TRP A 77 4.65 -7.92 2.78
CA TRP A 77 3.98 -8.40 3.99
C TRP A 77 4.96 -9.10 4.93
N PHE A 78 5.76 -10.04 4.40
CA PHE A 78 6.74 -10.80 5.18
C PHE A 78 7.81 -9.92 5.85
N PHE A 79 8.41 -8.99 5.10
CA PHE A 79 9.42 -8.10 5.68
C PHE A 79 8.80 -7.04 6.61
N THR A 80 7.58 -6.60 6.31
CA THR A 80 6.87 -5.66 7.19
C THR A 80 6.59 -6.30 8.53
N ILE A 81 6.06 -7.54 8.57
CA ILE A 81 5.80 -8.23 9.85
C ILE A 81 7.10 -8.52 10.62
N LEU A 82 8.17 -8.90 9.91
CA LEU A 82 9.46 -9.19 10.51
C LEU A 82 10.07 -7.97 11.23
N ILE A 83 9.80 -6.75 10.75
CA ILE A 83 10.28 -5.51 11.35
C ILE A 83 9.26 -4.91 12.34
N ALA A 84 7.99 -4.85 11.95
CA ALA A 84 6.93 -4.21 12.72
C ALA A 84 6.63 -4.98 14.02
N TYR A 85 6.65 -6.31 13.98
CA TYR A 85 6.31 -7.13 15.14
C TYR A 85 7.31 -6.97 16.29
N PRO A 86 8.64 -7.06 16.10
CA PRO A 86 9.60 -6.79 17.19
C PRO A 86 9.47 -5.38 17.77
N VAL A 87 9.24 -4.37 16.92
CA VAL A 87 9.07 -2.98 17.36
C VAL A 87 7.80 -2.85 18.23
N ALA A 88 6.66 -3.36 17.75
CA ALA A 88 5.41 -3.31 18.49
C ALA A 88 5.49 -4.11 19.80
N TYR A 89 6.10 -5.30 19.78
CA TYR A 89 6.32 -6.14 20.95
C TYR A 89 7.19 -5.44 22.00
N PHE A 90 8.27 -4.78 21.58
CA PHE A 90 9.11 -4.00 22.47
C PHE A 90 8.33 -2.83 23.11
N LEU A 91 7.57 -2.09 22.31
CA LEU A 91 6.76 -0.97 22.79
C LEU A 91 5.68 -1.42 23.78
N ALA A 92 4.99 -2.52 23.51
CA ALA A 92 3.90 -3.02 24.34
C ALA A 92 4.42 -3.62 25.66
N PHE A 93 5.47 -4.45 25.61
CA PHE A 93 5.85 -5.28 26.76
C PHE A 93 7.09 -4.81 27.53
N HIS A 94 8.01 -4.06 26.91
CA HIS A 94 9.28 -3.67 27.55
C HIS A 94 9.26 -2.23 28.07
N VAL A 95 8.50 -1.34 27.42
CA VAL A 95 8.41 0.06 27.83
C VAL A 95 7.34 0.19 28.93
N LYS A 96 7.78 0.17 30.18
CA LYS A 96 6.88 0.13 31.36
C LYS A 96 6.10 1.42 31.63
N THR A 97 6.56 2.54 31.08
CA THR A 97 5.97 3.86 31.35
C THR A 97 5.09 4.29 30.18
N LEU A 98 3.80 4.49 30.42
CA LEU A 98 2.83 4.91 29.40
C LEU A 98 3.29 6.15 28.62
N ARG A 99 3.88 7.14 29.30
CA ARG A 99 4.45 8.34 28.65
C ARG A 99 5.47 7.98 27.58
N TRP A 100 6.38 7.06 27.86
CA TRP A 100 7.41 6.62 26.92
C TRP A 100 6.85 5.72 25.82
N GLN A 101 5.85 4.88 26.11
CA GLN A 101 5.14 4.10 25.10
C GLN A 101 4.51 5.01 24.04
N VAL A 102 3.77 6.03 24.50
CA VAL A 102 3.12 7.01 23.61
C VAL A 102 4.15 7.81 22.82
N ILE A 103 5.21 8.30 23.47
CA ILE A 103 6.27 9.07 22.77
C ILE A 103 6.92 8.23 21.68
N LEU A 104 7.35 7.00 21.98
CA LEU A 104 8.01 6.14 21.00
C LEU A 104 7.06 5.72 19.87
N PHE A 105 5.79 5.46 20.18
CA PHE A 105 4.76 5.20 19.16
C PHE A 105 4.52 6.40 18.24
N LEU A 106 4.49 7.63 18.79
CA LEU A 106 4.41 8.86 18.00
C LEU A 106 5.63 9.06 17.12
N VAL A 107 6.83 8.69 17.59
CA VAL A 107 8.04 8.70 16.75
C VAL A 107 7.89 7.75 15.55
N CYS A 108 7.33 6.55 15.76
CA CYS A 108 7.01 5.64 14.65
C CYS A 108 6.00 6.24 13.65
N THR A 109 5.17 7.20 14.09
CA THR A 109 4.15 7.85 13.27
C THR A 109 4.71 8.98 12.39
N ILE A 110 5.92 9.49 12.67
CA ILE A 110 6.54 10.59 11.93
C ILE A 110 6.56 10.36 10.40
N PRO A 111 6.95 9.18 9.87
CA PRO A 111 6.92 8.94 8.44
C PRO A 111 5.51 9.07 7.84
N PHE A 112 4.46 8.71 8.59
CA PHE A 112 3.09 8.84 8.11
C PHE A 112 2.62 10.30 8.00
N LEU A 113 3.19 11.22 8.77
CA LEU A 113 2.88 12.66 8.65
C LEU A 113 3.44 13.30 7.38
N THR A 114 4.30 12.60 6.65
CA THR A 114 4.90 13.08 5.40
C THR A 114 4.20 12.49 4.18
N SER A 115 4.19 13.25 3.07
CA SER A 115 3.58 12.79 1.82
C SER A 115 4.23 11.49 1.32
N ASN A 116 3.39 10.56 0.85
CA ASN A 116 3.85 9.28 0.28
C ASN A 116 4.87 9.49 -0.85
N ILE A 117 4.70 10.53 -1.68
CA ILE A 117 5.62 10.84 -2.77
C ILE A 117 6.99 11.23 -2.20
N ILE A 118 7.03 12.09 -1.18
CA ILE A 118 8.29 12.53 -0.54
C ILE A 118 9.03 11.32 0.04
N ARG A 119 8.32 10.39 0.67
CA ARG A 119 8.91 9.17 1.23
C ARG A 119 9.44 8.20 0.18
N MET A 120 8.85 8.16 -1.01
CA MET A 120 9.41 7.37 -2.11
C MET A 120 10.68 8.03 -2.67
N ILE A 121 10.67 9.36 -2.83
CA ILE A 121 11.80 10.13 -3.35
C ILE A 121 12.96 10.20 -2.33
N SER A 122 12.69 10.17 -1.03
CA SER A 122 13.72 10.23 0.02
C SER A 122 14.67 9.05 0.04
N TRP A 123 14.35 7.95 -0.66
CA TRP A 123 15.27 6.83 -0.87
C TRP A 123 16.30 7.08 -1.97
N ILE A 124 16.09 8.05 -2.87
CA ILE A 124 17.01 8.37 -3.97
C ILE A 124 18.41 8.76 -3.46
N PRO A 125 18.57 9.64 -2.45
CA PRO A 125 19.90 9.97 -1.92
C PRO A 125 20.63 8.80 -1.23
N PHE A 126 19.91 7.73 -0.88
CA PHE A 126 20.51 6.54 -0.27
C PHE A 126 20.87 5.47 -1.31
N LEU A 127 19.94 5.18 -2.22
CA LEU A 127 20.02 4.09 -3.20
C LEU A 127 20.53 4.53 -4.58
N GLY A 128 20.57 5.83 -4.85
CA GLY A 128 21.05 6.38 -6.12
C GLY A 128 22.52 6.08 -6.38
N ARG A 129 22.98 6.36 -7.61
CA ARG A 129 24.38 6.11 -8.02
C ARG A 129 25.38 6.84 -7.11
N GLU A 130 25.09 8.09 -6.77
CA GLU A 130 25.87 8.92 -5.85
C GLU A 130 25.41 8.81 -4.38
N GLY A 131 24.57 7.82 -4.09
CA GLY A 131 23.95 7.64 -2.80
C GLY A 131 24.90 7.06 -1.75
N VAL A 132 24.48 7.16 -0.49
CA VAL A 132 25.27 6.71 0.66
C VAL A 132 25.72 5.25 0.53
N ILE A 133 24.82 4.35 0.09
CA ILE A 133 25.11 2.91 0.00
C ILE A 133 26.20 2.63 -1.03
N ASN A 134 26.09 3.21 -2.23
CA ASN A 134 27.09 3.05 -3.29
C ASN A 134 28.45 3.64 -2.88
N LYS A 135 28.46 4.84 -2.27
CA LYS A 135 29.69 5.47 -1.77
C LYS A 135 30.37 4.63 -0.69
N SER A 136 29.61 4.05 0.23
CA SER A 136 30.14 3.16 1.25
C SER A 136 30.71 1.86 0.66
N LEU A 137 30.03 1.23 -0.30
CA LEU A 137 30.52 0.02 -0.98
C LEU A 137 31.82 0.26 -1.76
N MET A 138 31.90 1.40 -2.46
CA MET A 138 33.09 1.80 -3.19
C MET A 138 34.24 2.14 -2.24
N ALA A 139 33.99 2.84 -1.13
CA ALA A 139 35.01 3.14 -0.12
C ALA A 139 35.59 1.87 0.52
N LEU A 140 34.76 0.84 0.70
CA LEU A 140 35.15 -0.47 1.20
C LEU A 140 35.77 -1.38 0.11
N HIS A 141 35.93 -0.89 -1.12
CA HIS A 141 36.48 -1.63 -2.27
C HIS A 141 35.71 -2.91 -2.61
N PHE A 142 34.41 -2.99 -2.28
CA PHE A 142 33.55 -4.10 -2.69
C PHE A 142 33.09 -4.01 -4.15
N THR A 143 33.08 -2.80 -4.72
CA THR A 143 32.66 -2.53 -6.10
C THR A 143 33.45 -1.36 -6.68
N ASP A 144 33.92 -1.48 -7.92
CA ASP A 144 34.68 -0.41 -8.61
C ASP A 144 33.79 0.68 -9.21
N LYS A 145 32.49 0.38 -9.41
CA LYS A 145 31.51 1.28 -10.02
C LYS A 145 30.20 1.26 -9.23
N PRO A 146 29.44 2.37 -9.23
CA PRO A 146 28.15 2.43 -8.54
C PRO A 146 27.17 1.42 -9.13
N VAL A 147 26.50 0.69 -8.26
CA VAL A 147 25.48 -0.30 -8.61
C VAL A 147 24.15 0.42 -8.79
N GLU A 148 23.70 0.50 -10.04
CA GLU A 148 22.44 1.17 -10.40
C GLU A 148 21.19 0.39 -9.98
N MET A 149 21.35 -0.92 -9.77
CA MET A 149 20.28 -1.82 -9.38
C MET A 149 19.66 -1.45 -8.03
N PHE A 150 20.30 -0.66 -7.17
CA PHE A 150 19.71 -0.31 -5.87
C PHE A 150 18.49 0.61 -5.96
N LEU A 151 18.37 1.47 -6.97
CA LEU A 151 17.26 2.43 -7.06
C LEU A 151 16.15 2.01 -8.02
N PHE A 152 16.48 1.35 -9.13
CA PHE A 152 15.53 0.95 -10.17
C PHE A 152 15.33 -0.58 -10.20
N SER A 153 15.02 -1.16 -9.05
CA SER A 153 14.81 -2.62 -8.91
C SER A 153 13.64 -2.98 -8.00
N ASP A 154 13.25 -4.26 -8.08
CA ASP A 154 12.34 -4.91 -7.15
C ASP A 154 12.71 -4.67 -5.67
N PHE A 155 14.01 -4.60 -5.35
CA PHE A 155 14.47 -4.34 -3.99
C PHE A 155 14.06 -2.96 -3.50
N ALA A 156 14.27 -1.92 -4.32
CA ALA A 156 13.88 -0.55 -3.98
C ALA A 156 12.38 -0.43 -3.72
N VAL A 157 11.58 -1.11 -4.54
CA VAL A 157 10.12 -1.15 -4.41
C VAL A 157 9.71 -1.80 -3.10
N VAL A 158 10.25 -2.98 -2.78
CA VAL A 158 9.96 -3.68 -1.52
C VAL A 158 10.40 -2.85 -0.32
N LEU A 159 11.60 -2.27 -0.33
CA LEU A 159 12.13 -1.45 0.76
C LEU A 159 11.24 -0.22 1.02
N ALA A 160 10.88 0.51 -0.03
CA ALA A 160 10.03 1.69 0.08
C ALA A 160 8.62 1.33 0.60
N MET A 161 8.05 0.21 0.13
CA MET A 161 6.76 -0.27 0.60
C MET A 161 6.80 -0.77 2.04
N VAL A 162 7.83 -1.51 2.45
CA VAL A 162 8.01 -1.96 3.84
C VAL A 162 8.11 -0.75 4.77
N HIS A 163 8.91 0.25 4.41
CA HIS A 163 8.97 1.52 5.14
C HIS A 163 7.60 2.22 5.20
N LEU A 164 6.79 2.12 4.15
CA LEU A 164 5.45 2.69 4.10
C LEU A 164 4.44 2.00 5.00
N TYR A 165 4.43 0.68 4.99
CA TYR A 165 3.42 -0.11 5.67
C TYR A 165 3.79 -0.48 7.11
N ALA A 166 5.06 -0.32 7.51
CA ALA A 166 5.53 -0.64 8.86
C ALA A 166 4.66 -0.02 9.95
N LEU A 167 4.35 1.29 9.88
CA LEU A 167 3.51 1.94 10.89
C LEU A 167 2.08 1.36 10.93
N PHE A 168 1.49 1.12 9.76
CA PHE A 168 0.13 0.57 9.66
C PHE A 168 0.03 -0.84 10.23
N MET A 169 1.14 -1.57 10.33
CA MET A 169 1.21 -2.85 11.00
C MET A 169 1.55 -2.71 12.50
N ILE A 170 2.46 -1.79 12.87
CA ILE A 170 2.80 -1.53 14.28
C ILE A 170 1.57 -1.09 15.08
N GLY A 171 0.75 -0.18 14.55
CA GLY A 171 -0.41 0.39 15.25
C GLY A 171 -1.41 -0.65 15.76
N PRO A 172 -1.97 -1.51 14.90
CA PRO A 172 -2.86 -2.59 15.31
C PRO A 172 -2.19 -3.59 16.27
N ILE A 173 -0.94 -4.00 16.01
CA ILE A 173 -0.23 -4.97 16.87
C ILE A 173 0.02 -4.39 18.27
N PHE A 174 0.37 -3.10 18.37
CA PHE A 174 0.62 -2.42 19.63
C PHE A 174 -0.68 -2.22 20.46
N ASN A 175 -1.82 -2.05 19.79
CA ASN A 175 -3.13 -1.85 20.43
C ASN A 175 -3.94 -3.15 20.64
N SER A 176 -3.40 -4.30 20.26
CA SER A 176 -4.02 -5.61 20.47
C SER A 176 -3.62 -6.17 21.83
#